data_AF-A0A1E8RAF0-F1
#
_entry.id   AF-A0A1E8RAF0-F1
#
_cell.length_a   1.000
_cell.length_b   1.000
_cell.length_c   1.000
_cell.angle_alpha   90.00
_cell.angle_beta   90.00
_cell.angle_gamma   90.00
#
_symmetry.space_group_name_H-M   'P 1'
#
loop_
_entity.id
_entity.type
_entity.pdbx_description
1 polymer ?
#
loop_
_entity_poly.entity_id
_entity_poly.type
_entity_poly.pdbx_seq_one_letter_code
_entity_poly.pdbx_strand_id
1 'polypeptide(L)'
;MTIYIFLLAFILLNVFLEASFSSLKISKYKLNTRKISFFLCFISILMIGLMRNQHLGVDVDNYRYYFLKFYPSKSISFFIFNFKYDIGYVLLNKFIRLFTSNFRIFENIVFIISYGIFSYIIYKRSKCFSLSFLVYLGLGFLGTNLCILRQAIACSICFLSFDFIKKNNKLVSLLLILLAVTFHKTAIFFLLSYIIIEGNDSRALLIKKNLFLMLSILGAMYIIPHLYKFYSNDYSNTSVSGQGYKLLFFYIIISFILRIIINRKKLNNEVKDYEGSFGAIYLQIGAISFSLFARVTRYFELIYTLSIPNITYESKYRKFYIFIFALIFSALYIYGLVTDGCQIVPFESFLT
;
A
#
# COMPACT_ATOMS: atom_id res chain seq x y z
N MET A 1 19.59 -8.80 -7.12
CA MET A 1 19.38 -7.36 -6.90
C MET A 1 19.31 -6.54 -8.19
N THR A 2 20.09 -6.89 -9.22
CA THR A 2 20.23 -6.14 -10.49
C THR A 2 18.91 -5.71 -11.15
N ILE A 3 17.94 -6.62 -11.31
CA ILE A 3 16.65 -6.33 -11.96
C ILE A 3 15.87 -5.23 -11.23
N TYR A 4 15.90 -5.21 -9.90
CA TYR A 4 15.25 -4.18 -9.10
C TYR A 4 15.94 -2.82 -9.21
N ILE A 5 17.27 -2.79 -9.31
CA ILE A 5 18.03 -1.55 -9.57
C ILE A 5 17.71 -1.00 -10.96
N PHE A 6 17.59 -1.88 -11.96
CA PHE A 6 17.16 -1.47 -13.31
C PHE A 6 15.75 -0.90 -13.30
N LEU A 7 14.82 -1.53 -12.57
CA LEU A 7 13.47 -1.00 -12.37
C LEU A 7 13.49 0.40 -11.72
N LEU A 8 14.31 0.60 -10.69
CA LEU A 8 14.45 1.91 -10.05
C LEU A 8 14.96 2.97 -11.02
N ALA A 9 16.05 2.68 -11.73
CA ALA A 9 16.61 3.60 -12.73
C ALA A 9 15.60 3.95 -13.82
N PHE A 10 14.84 2.95 -14.28
CA PHE A 10 13.78 3.14 -15.27
C PHE A 10 12.64 4.03 -14.75
N ILE A 11 12.20 3.84 -13.51
CA ILE A 11 11.16 4.70 -12.91
C ILE A 11 11.69 6.12 -12.68
N LEU A 12 12.93 6.28 -12.25
CA LEU A 12 13.55 7.60 -12.08
C LEU A 12 13.64 8.37 -13.40
N LEU A 13 13.96 7.69 -14.50
CA LEU A 13 13.91 8.29 -15.84
C LEU A 13 12.49 8.79 -16.16
N ASN A 14 11.47 8.00 -15.87
CA ASN A 14 10.07 8.40 -16.07
C ASN A 14 9.66 9.58 -15.17
N VAL A 15 10.15 9.64 -13.93
CA VAL A 15 9.96 10.79 -13.01
C VAL A 15 10.59 12.05 -13.60
N PHE A 16 11.82 11.97 -14.08
CA PHE A 16 12.51 13.09 -14.71
C PHE A 16 11.77 13.58 -15.95
N LEU A 17 11.35 12.67 -16.83
CA LEU A 17 10.62 13.00 -18.05
C LEU A 17 9.28 13.68 -17.75
N GLU A 18 8.49 13.11 -16.84
CA GLU A 18 7.17 13.64 -16.45
C GLU A 18 7.27 15.01 -15.76
N ALA A 19 8.30 15.23 -14.93
CA ALA A 19 8.54 16.51 -14.28
C ALA A 19 9.05 17.61 -15.24
N SER A 20 9.77 17.21 -16.29
CA SER A 20 10.45 18.14 -17.20
C SER A 20 9.61 18.51 -18.42
N PHE A 21 8.83 17.56 -18.96
CA PHE A 21 8.14 17.72 -20.25
C PHE A 21 6.66 17.36 -20.15
N SER A 22 5.78 18.23 -20.63
CA SER A 22 4.34 17.95 -20.72
C SER A 22 4.00 17.00 -21.88
N SER A 23 4.81 17.02 -22.93
CA SER A 23 4.68 16.13 -24.09
C SER A 23 6.03 15.85 -24.72
N LEU A 24 6.19 14.64 -25.25
CA LEU A 24 7.34 14.24 -26.06
C LEU A 24 6.93 14.24 -27.53
N LYS A 25 7.72 14.88 -28.38
CA LYS A 25 7.57 14.78 -29.85
C LYS A 25 8.46 13.64 -30.33
N ILE A 26 7.83 12.58 -30.85
CA ILE A 26 8.55 11.48 -31.51
C ILE A 26 8.09 11.50 -32.96
N SER A 27 8.99 11.92 -33.86
CA SER A 27 8.68 12.18 -35.27
C SER A 27 7.49 13.15 -35.44
N LYS A 28 6.43 12.72 -36.13
CA LYS A 28 5.19 13.48 -36.37
C LYS A 28 4.19 13.42 -35.20
N TYR A 29 4.42 12.56 -34.20
CA TYR A 29 3.45 12.34 -33.10
C TYR A 29 3.84 13.09 -31.83
N LYS A 30 2.86 13.76 -31.22
CA LYS A 30 2.99 14.41 -29.91
C LYS A 30 2.33 13.54 -28.86
N LEU A 31 3.15 12.88 -28.04
CA LEU A 31 2.67 11.97 -27.01
C LEU A 31 2.64 12.70 -25.66
N ASN A 32 1.59 12.45 -24.88
CA ASN A 32 1.50 12.99 -23.52
C ASN A 32 2.44 12.21 -22.60
N THR A 33 3.46 12.89 -22.07
CA THR A 33 4.50 12.26 -21.24
C THR A 33 3.91 11.52 -20.06
N ARG A 34 2.90 12.10 -19.39
CA ARG A 34 2.25 11.48 -18.24
C ARG A 34 1.63 10.13 -18.61
N LYS A 35 0.86 10.08 -19.69
CA LYS A 35 0.22 8.83 -20.13
C LYS A 35 1.27 7.76 -20.46
N ILE A 36 2.35 8.14 -21.15
CA ILE A 36 3.47 7.23 -21.43
C ILE A 36 4.09 6.73 -20.12
N SER A 37 4.46 7.65 -19.21
CA SER A 37 5.07 7.32 -17.92
C SER A 37 4.21 6.36 -17.11
N PHE A 38 2.88 6.53 -17.13
CA PHE A 38 1.96 5.58 -16.51
C PHE A 38 2.11 4.17 -17.11
N PHE A 39 1.98 4.02 -18.43
CA PHE A 39 2.07 2.71 -19.07
C PHE A 39 3.44 2.05 -18.89
N LEU A 40 4.52 2.83 -18.99
CA LEU A 40 5.88 2.31 -18.79
C LEU A 40 6.09 1.84 -17.34
N CYS A 41 5.70 2.63 -16.34
CA CYS A 41 5.81 2.23 -14.93
C CYS A 41 4.88 1.04 -14.61
N PHE A 42 3.66 1.04 -15.15
CA PHE A 42 2.69 -0.03 -14.97
C PHE A 42 3.21 -1.36 -15.52
N ILE A 43 3.63 -1.38 -16.80
CA ILE A 43 4.10 -2.60 -17.46
C ILE A 43 5.38 -3.11 -16.80
N SER A 44 6.33 -2.23 -16.48
CA SER A 44 7.60 -2.66 -15.87
C SER A 44 7.40 -3.36 -14.53
N ILE A 45 6.58 -2.80 -13.61
CA ILE A 45 6.27 -3.45 -12.33
C ILE A 45 5.40 -4.70 -12.54
N LEU A 46 4.46 -4.66 -13.47
CA LEU A 46 3.62 -5.82 -13.81
C LEU A 46 4.49 -7.01 -14.24
N MET A 47 5.46 -6.77 -15.12
CA MET A 47 6.37 -7.81 -15.60
C MET A 47 7.21 -8.43 -14.47
N ILE A 48 7.69 -7.64 -13.51
CA ILE A 48 8.37 -8.18 -12.31
C ILE A 48 7.45 -9.14 -11.56
N GLY A 49 6.18 -8.77 -11.36
CA GLY A 49 5.23 -9.63 -10.68
C GLY A 49 4.89 -10.92 -11.44
N LEU A 50 4.72 -10.83 -12.76
CA LEU A 50 4.36 -11.98 -13.62
C LEU A 50 5.53 -12.93 -13.89
N MET A 51 6.75 -12.40 -13.92
CA MET A 51 7.95 -13.16 -14.29
C MET A 51 8.65 -13.80 -13.09
N ARG A 52 8.17 -13.60 -11.87
CA ARG A 52 8.80 -14.15 -10.66
C ARG A 52 8.70 -15.66 -10.56
N ASN A 53 9.66 -16.27 -9.85
CA ASN A 53 9.57 -17.65 -9.42
C ASN A 53 8.49 -17.84 -8.32
N GLN A 54 7.84 -19.00 -8.31
CA GLN A 54 6.79 -19.40 -7.36
C GLN A 54 7.30 -19.71 -5.94
N HIS A 55 8.60 -19.51 -5.70
CA HIS A 55 9.26 -19.65 -4.41
C HIS A 55 9.70 -18.29 -3.84
N LEU A 56 9.54 -17.21 -4.60
CA LEU A 56 10.06 -15.90 -4.26
C LEU A 56 9.16 -15.19 -3.24
N GLY A 57 9.51 -15.30 -1.95
CA GLY A 57 8.92 -14.52 -0.87
C GLY A 57 8.58 -15.33 0.38
N VAL A 58 8.68 -14.68 1.54
CA VAL A 58 8.63 -15.32 2.87
C VAL A 58 7.41 -16.21 3.12
N ASP A 59 6.23 -15.83 2.62
CA ASP A 59 4.95 -16.52 2.89
C ASP A 59 4.47 -17.36 1.69
N VAL A 60 5.19 -17.33 0.56
CA VAL A 60 4.72 -17.92 -0.71
C VAL A 60 4.54 -19.43 -0.61
N ASP A 61 5.44 -20.13 0.08
CA ASP A 61 5.32 -21.57 0.29
C ASP A 61 4.09 -21.96 1.12
N ASN A 62 3.72 -21.14 2.11
CA ASN A 62 2.49 -21.34 2.87
C ASN A 62 1.27 -21.18 1.97
N TYR A 63 1.25 -20.17 1.11
CA TYR A 63 0.16 -19.98 0.14
C TYR A 63 0.09 -21.13 -0.88
N ARG A 64 1.23 -21.65 -1.31
CA ARG A 64 1.32 -22.80 -2.21
C ARG A 64 0.74 -24.05 -1.56
N TYR A 65 1.11 -24.34 -0.32
CA TYR A 65 0.53 -25.43 0.46
C TYR A 65 -0.99 -25.27 0.61
N TYR A 66 -1.45 -24.05 0.93
CA TYR A 66 -2.87 -23.78 1.10
C TYR A 66 -3.68 -23.98 -0.17
N PHE A 67 -3.17 -23.45 -1.29
CA PHE A 67 -3.80 -23.59 -2.59
C PHE A 67 -3.81 -25.05 -3.05
N LEU A 68 -2.66 -25.75 -3.00
CA LEU A 68 -2.52 -27.09 -3.57
C LEU A 68 -3.18 -28.20 -2.74
N LYS A 69 -3.07 -28.13 -1.41
CA LYS A 69 -3.42 -29.24 -0.51
C LYS A 69 -4.55 -28.87 0.45
N PHE A 70 -4.39 -27.81 1.25
CA PHE A 70 -5.27 -27.57 2.39
C PHE A 70 -6.68 -27.12 2.01
N TYR A 71 -6.82 -26.05 1.22
CA TYR A 71 -8.15 -25.53 0.85
C TYR A 71 -8.98 -26.50 0.01
N PRO A 72 -8.40 -27.30 -0.90
CA PRO A 72 -9.13 -28.37 -1.58
C PRO A 72 -9.63 -29.47 -0.61
N SER A 73 -8.88 -29.79 0.45
CA SER A 73 -9.20 -30.89 1.37
C SER A 73 -10.38 -30.64 2.33
N LYS A 74 -10.91 -29.41 2.37
CA LYS A 74 -11.96 -29.00 3.32
C LYS A 74 -13.18 -28.42 2.60
N SER A 75 -14.36 -28.65 3.15
CA SER A 75 -15.61 -28.04 2.66
C SER A 75 -15.63 -26.52 2.90
N ILE A 76 -16.52 -25.81 2.21
CA ILE A 76 -16.71 -24.37 2.49
C ILE A 76 -17.28 -24.13 3.89
N SER A 77 -18.18 -25.02 4.36
CA SER A 77 -18.77 -24.94 5.70
C SER A 77 -17.70 -24.97 6.79
N PHE A 78 -16.67 -25.80 6.64
CA PHE A 78 -15.53 -25.82 7.56
C PHE A 78 -14.92 -24.42 7.73
N PHE A 79 -14.71 -23.69 6.64
CA PHE A 79 -14.10 -22.35 6.71
C PHE A 79 -15.04 -21.28 7.24
N ILE A 80 -16.35 -21.41 6.99
CA ILE A 80 -17.36 -20.48 7.52
C ILE A 80 -17.43 -20.59 9.06
N PHE A 81 -17.40 -21.81 9.61
CA PHE A 81 -17.44 -22.02 11.05
C PHE A 81 -16.08 -21.81 11.76
N ASN A 82 -14.97 -21.79 11.01
CA ASN A 82 -13.64 -21.53 11.54
C ASN A 82 -13.19 -20.09 11.23
N PHE A 83 -13.61 -19.15 12.08
CA PHE A 83 -13.30 -17.73 11.96
C PHE A 83 -11.80 -17.39 11.99
N LYS A 84 -10.87 -18.33 12.19
CA LYS A 84 -9.42 -18.10 12.08
C LYS A 84 -8.99 -17.76 10.65
N TYR A 85 -9.67 -18.28 9.63
CA TYR A 85 -9.31 -18.09 8.22
C TYR A 85 -9.97 -16.84 7.61
N ASP A 86 -9.33 -16.28 6.58
CA ASP A 86 -9.87 -15.15 5.81
C ASP A 86 -10.75 -15.70 4.67
N ILE A 87 -12.08 -15.71 4.88
CA ILE A 87 -13.04 -16.41 4.00
C ILE A 87 -13.02 -15.92 2.55
N GLY A 88 -12.81 -14.63 2.30
CA GLY A 88 -12.71 -14.07 0.95
C GLY A 88 -11.51 -14.62 0.19
N TYR A 89 -10.38 -14.80 0.87
CA TYR A 89 -9.20 -15.42 0.28
C TYR A 89 -9.43 -16.91 -0.01
N VAL A 90 -10.07 -17.64 0.90
CA VAL A 90 -10.44 -19.05 0.70
C VAL A 90 -11.35 -19.22 -0.51
N LEU A 91 -12.38 -18.37 -0.63
CA LEU A 91 -13.31 -18.38 -1.76
C LEU A 91 -12.59 -18.09 -3.08
N LEU A 92 -11.70 -17.09 -3.11
CA LEU A 92 -10.89 -16.80 -4.30
C LEU A 92 -10.01 -17.99 -4.71
N ASN A 93 -9.35 -18.64 -3.74
CA ASN A 93 -8.54 -19.84 -4.00
C ASN A 93 -9.38 -20.96 -4.60
N LYS A 94 -10.53 -21.29 -3.98
CA LYS A 94 -11.42 -22.35 -4.46
C LYS A 94 -11.98 -22.03 -5.85
N PHE A 95 -12.35 -20.78 -6.10
CA PHE A 95 -12.86 -20.33 -7.40
C PHE A 95 -11.81 -20.49 -8.49
N ILE A 96 -10.58 -19.99 -8.29
CA ILE A 96 -9.50 -20.14 -9.28
C ILE A 96 -9.16 -21.62 -9.50
N ARG A 97 -9.25 -22.44 -8.45
CA ARG A 97 -8.99 -23.88 -8.51
C ARG A 97 -9.98 -24.64 -9.39
N LEU A 98 -11.16 -24.09 -9.68
CA LEU A 98 -12.09 -24.67 -10.66
C LEU A 98 -11.51 -24.65 -12.08
N PHE A 99 -10.58 -23.73 -12.36
CA PHE A 99 -10.01 -23.54 -13.70
C PHE A 99 -8.55 -24.03 -13.81
N THR A 100 -7.78 -24.02 -12.71
CA THR A 100 -6.38 -24.43 -12.74
C THR A 100 -5.87 -24.96 -11.40
N SER A 101 -4.98 -25.95 -11.44
CA SER A 101 -4.20 -26.41 -10.29
C SER A 101 -2.80 -25.79 -10.23
N ASN A 102 -2.45 -24.89 -11.16
CA ASN A 102 -1.14 -24.26 -11.20
C ASN A 102 -1.07 -23.06 -10.23
N PHE A 103 -0.24 -23.19 -9.19
CA PHE A 103 -0.07 -22.14 -8.19
C PHE A 103 0.49 -20.83 -8.76
N ARG A 104 1.37 -20.89 -9.77
CA ARG A 104 1.90 -19.70 -10.46
C ARG A 104 0.80 -18.88 -11.12
N ILE A 105 -0.16 -19.56 -11.75
CA ILE A 105 -1.31 -18.88 -12.36
C ILE A 105 -2.15 -18.20 -11.26
N PHE A 106 -2.39 -18.90 -10.16
CA PHE A 106 -3.11 -18.34 -9.01
C PHE A 106 -2.43 -17.08 -8.44
N GLU A 107 -1.13 -17.14 -8.14
CA GLU A 107 -0.41 -16.00 -7.56
C GLU A 107 -0.29 -14.81 -8.51
N ASN A 108 -0.23 -15.07 -9.83
CA ASN A 108 -0.25 -14.04 -10.87
C ASN A 108 -1.61 -13.36 -10.97
N ILE A 109 -2.71 -14.12 -10.90
CA ILE A 109 -4.07 -13.56 -10.85
C ILE A 109 -4.22 -12.66 -9.62
N VAL A 110 -3.78 -13.12 -8.44
CA VAL A 110 -3.83 -12.33 -7.21
C VAL A 110 -3.03 -11.03 -7.36
N PHE A 111 -1.82 -11.10 -7.89
CA PHE A 111 -0.97 -9.93 -8.13
C PHE A 111 -1.61 -8.96 -9.13
N ILE A 112 -2.17 -9.45 -10.24
CA ILE A 112 -2.88 -8.62 -11.23
C ILE A 112 -4.06 -7.91 -10.58
N ILE A 113 -4.84 -8.60 -9.73
CA ILE A 113 -5.98 -7.99 -9.04
C ILE A 113 -5.50 -6.87 -8.12
N SER A 114 -4.57 -7.15 -7.21
CA SER A 114 -4.15 -6.17 -6.20
C SER A 114 -3.38 -5.00 -6.80
N TYR A 115 -2.40 -5.26 -7.67
CA TYR A 115 -1.62 -4.23 -8.35
C TYR A 115 -2.46 -3.48 -9.41
N GLY A 116 -3.39 -4.16 -10.06
CA GLY A 116 -4.31 -3.56 -11.03
C GLY A 116 -5.25 -2.55 -10.38
N ILE A 117 -5.87 -2.90 -9.24
CA ILE A 117 -6.71 -1.95 -8.47
C ILE A 117 -5.89 -0.73 -8.05
N PHE A 118 -4.69 -0.93 -7.52
CA PHE A 118 -3.78 0.16 -7.16
C PHE A 118 -3.51 1.07 -8.38
N SER A 119 -3.09 0.47 -9.50
CA SER A 119 -2.72 1.21 -10.71
C SER A 119 -3.90 1.97 -11.31
N TYR A 120 -5.11 1.40 -11.26
CA TYR A 120 -6.34 2.08 -11.66
C TYR A 120 -6.59 3.37 -10.86
N ILE A 121 -6.41 3.33 -9.54
CA ILE A 121 -6.59 4.50 -8.68
C ILE A 121 -5.53 5.56 -8.98
N ILE A 122 -4.27 5.15 -9.16
CA ILE A 122 -3.19 6.06 -9.56
C ILE A 122 -3.52 6.74 -10.89
N TYR A 123 -3.91 5.98 -11.91
CA TYR A 123 -4.30 6.54 -13.22
C TYR A 123 -5.41 7.58 -13.11
N LYS A 124 -6.42 7.28 -12.28
CA LYS A 124 -7.60 8.13 -12.10
C LYS A 124 -7.30 9.42 -11.32
N ARG A 125 -6.36 9.39 -10.37
CA ARG A 125 -6.27 10.42 -9.31
C ARG A 125 -4.92 11.10 -9.15
N SER A 126 -3.84 10.50 -9.63
CA SER A 126 -2.51 11.09 -9.45
C SER A 126 -2.22 12.15 -10.51
N LYS A 127 -1.59 13.24 -10.09
CA LYS A 127 -1.09 14.31 -10.97
C LYS A 127 0.32 14.03 -11.50
N CYS A 128 1.07 13.14 -10.85
CA CYS A 128 2.40 12.69 -11.27
C CYS A 128 2.50 11.17 -11.10
N PHE A 129 2.28 10.41 -12.19
CA PHE A 129 2.11 8.97 -12.12
C PHE A 129 3.39 8.24 -11.74
N SER A 130 4.51 8.60 -12.38
CA SER A 130 5.82 8.00 -12.10
C SER A 130 6.25 8.20 -10.65
N LEU A 131 5.99 9.38 -10.06
CA LEU A 131 6.25 9.62 -8.64
C LEU A 131 5.34 8.78 -7.73
N SER A 132 4.06 8.58 -8.08
CA SER A 132 3.19 7.65 -7.35
C SER A 132 3.74 6.23 -7.32
N PHE A 133 4.22 5.72 -8.47
CA PHE A 133 4.82 4.39 -8.55
C PHE A 133 6.13 4.30 -7.76
N LEU A 134 6.95 5.36 -7.78
CA LEU A 134 8.16 5.41 -6.96
C LEU A 134 7.86 5.39 -5.46
N VAL A 135 6.85 6.15 -5.01
CA VAL A 135 6.38 6.12 -3.61
C VAL A 135 5.88 4.73 -3.25
N TYR A 136 5.13 4.08 -4.13
CA TYR A 136 4.65 2.70 -3.94
C TYR A 136 5.81 1.70 -3.77
N LEU A 137 6.86 1.81 -4.58
CA LEU A 137 8.05 0.99 -4.44
C LEU A 137 8.83 1.30 -3.16
N GLY A 138 9.08 2.57 -2.86
CA GLY A 138 9.81 2.99 -1.67
C GLY A 138 9.11 2.64 -0.36
N LEU A 139 7.77 2.58 -0.35
CA LEU A 139 6.97 2.07 0.77
C LEU A 139 6.86 0.52 0.79
N GLY A 140 7.65 -0.19 -0.02
CA GLY A 140 7.73 -1.66 0.00
C GLY A 140 6.49 -2.40 -0.49
N PHE A 141 5.56 -1.75 -1.20
CA PHE A 141 4.34 -2.43 -1.66
C PHE A 141 4.58 -3.48 -2.73
N LEU A 142 5.67 -3.40 -3.50
CA LEU A 142 6.06 -4.48 -4.39
C LEU A 142 6.29 -5.77 -3.58
N GLY A 143 7.15 -5.75 -2.57
CA GLY A 143 7.39 -6.91 -1.70
C GLY A 143 6.12 -7.40 -1.00
N THR A 144 5.27 -6.49 -0.51
CA THR A 144 3.95 -6.87 0.05
C THR A 144 3.07 -7.62 -0.96
N ASN A 145 3.05 -7.19 -2.22
CA ASN A 145 2.25 -7.84 -3.26
C ASN A 145 2.83 -9.17 -3.74
N LEU A 146 4.14 -9.39 -3.59
CA LEU A 146 4.77 -10.66 -3.92
C LEU A 146 4.63 -11.67 -2.77
N CYS A 147 4.72 -11.21 -1.52
CA CYS A 147 4.87 -12.09 -0.37
C CYS A 147 3.59 -12.22 0.45
N ILE A 148 2.88 -11.12 0.72
CA ILE A 148 1.76 -11.10 1.69
C ILE A 148 0.43 -10.97 0.95
N LEU A 149 0.11 -11.97 0.13
CA LEU A 149 -0.98 -11.95 -0.87
C LEU A 149 -2.35 -11.52 -0.31
N ARG A 150 -2.74 -12.05 0.85
CA ARG A 150 -4.02 -11.71 1.51
C ARG A 150 -4.12 -10.22 1.84
N GLN A 151 -3.07 -9.70 2.46
CA GLN A 151 -3.00 -8.30 2.87
C GLN A 151 -2.89 -7.38 1.67
N ALA A 152 -2.16 -7.78 0.63
CA ALA A 152 -2.03 -7.01 -0.61
C ALA A 152 -3.39 -6.74 -1.27
N ILE A 153 -4.25 -7.77 -1.39
CA ILE A 153 -5.63 -7.61 -1.89
C ILE A 153 -6.40 -6.65 -0.99
N ALA A 154 -6.41 -6.88 0.32
CA ALA A 154 -7.15 -6.04 1.27
C ALA A 154 -6.71 -4.56 1.21
N CYS A 155 -5.40 -4.29 1.16
CA CYS A 155 -4.87 -2.93 1.02
C CYS A 155 -5.33 -2.27 -0.28
N SER A 156 -5.32 -3.00 -1.41
CA SER A 156 -5.79 -2.45 -2.69
C SER A 156 -7.29 -2.10 -2.67
N ILE A 157 -8.13 -2.94 -2.06
CA ILE A 157 -9.57 -2.69 -1.92
C ILE A 157 -9.85 -1.51 -0.96
N CYS A 158 -9.12 -1.41 0.16
CA CYS A 158 -9.20 -0.23 1.04
C CYS A 158 -8.79 1.05 0.31
N PHE A 159 -7.73 1.00 -0.50
CA PHE A 159 -7.31 2.14 -1.29
C PHE A 159 -8.37 2.55 -2.33
N LEU A 160 -9.09 1.58 -2.90
CA LEU A 160 -10.24 1.84 -3.78
C LEU A 160 -11.40 2.47 -3.00
N SER A 161 -11.73 1.93 -1.82
CA SER A 161 -12.82 2.45 -1.00
C SER A 161 -12.59 3.92 -0.63
N PHE A 162 -11.34 4.32 -0.42
CA PHE A 162 -10.96 5.70 -0.12
C PHE A 162 -11.42 6.72 -1.18
N ASP A 163 -11.44 6.36 -2.48
CA ASP A 163 -12.00 7.23 -3.54
C ASP A 163 -13.50 7.50 -3.33
N PHE A 164 -14.24 6.48 -2.87
CA PHE A 164 -15.67 6.60 -2.59
C PHE A 164 -15.95 7.33 -1.28
N ILE A 165 -15.12 7.16 -0.24
CA ILE A 165 -15.23 7.94 1.00
C ILE A 165 -15.07 9.43 0.68
N LYS A 166 -14.08 9.80 -0.12
CA LYS A 166 -13.85 11.19 -0.50
C LYS A 166 -15.03 11.82 -1.25
N LYS A 167 -15.75 11.02 -2.04
CA LYS A 167 -16.95 11.39 -2.79
C LYS A 167 -18.24 11.32 -1.95
N ASN A 168 -18.14 11.10 -0.64
CA ASN A 168 -19.28 10.91 0.27
C ASN A 168 -20.20 9.73 -0.10
N ASN A 169 -19.75 8.78 -0.92
CA ASN A 169 -20.52 7.56 -1.20
C ASN A 169 -20.24 6.53 -0.10
N LYS A 170 -20.90 6.72 1.06
CA LYS A 170 -20.68 5.94 2.29
C LYS A 170 -21.04 4.46 2.11
N LEU A 171 -22.11 4.14 1.38
CA LEU A 171 -22.54 2.75 1.17
C LEU A 171 -21.51 1.95 0.37
N VAL A 172 -21.09 2.45 -0.80
CA VAL A 172 -20.13 1.74 -1.65
C VAL A 172 -18.78 1.60 -0.95
N SER A 173 -18.31 2.66 -0.27
CA SER A 173 -17.06 2.58 0.50
C SER A 173 -17.14 1.58 1.65
N LEU A 174 -18.28 1.48 2.35
CA LEU A 174 -18.46 0.54 3.46
C LEU A 174 -18.45 -0.89 2.94
N LEU A 175 -19.19 -1.18 1.87
CA LEU A 175 -19.21 -2.50 1.23
C LEU A 175 -17.82 -2.93 0.75
N LEU A 176 -17.03 -2.01 0.19
CA LEU A 176 -15.65 -2.30 -0.20
C LEU A 176 -14.76 -2.60 1.02
N ILE A 177 -14.91 -1.87 2.13
CA ILE A 177 -14.13 -2.15 3.35
C ILE A 177 -14.54 -3.51 3.93
N LEU A 178 -15.82 -3.83 3.99
CA LEU A 178 -16.30 -5.14 4.44
C LEU A 178 -15.79 -6.26 3.53
N LEU A 179 -15.75 -6.04 2.22
CA LEU A 179 -15.11 -6.96 1.28
C LEU A 179 -13.61 -7.13 1.60
N ALA A 180 -12.87 -6.05 1.85
CA ALA A 180 -11.46 -6.11 2.23
C ALA A 180 -11.24 -6.91 3.52
N VAL A 181 -12.14 -6.77 4.51
CA VAL A 181 -12.12 -7.54 5.77
C VAL A 181 -12.23 -9.04 5.52
N THR A 182 -12.97 -9.47 4.49
CA THR A 182 -13.03 -10.91 4.14
C THR A 182 -11.70 -11.46 3.61
N PHE A 183 -10.84 -10.61 3.03
CA PHE A 183 -9.50 -11.00 2.56
C PHE A 183 -8.44 -10.88 3.65
N HIS A 184 -8.56 -9.88 4.53
CA HIS A 184 -7.72 -9.74 5.69
C HIS A 184 -8.42 -8.93 6.78
N LYS A 185 -8.70 -9.56 7.92
CA LYS A 185 -9.54 -8.97 8.99
C LYS A 185 -9.09 -7.60 9.50
N THR A 186 -7.78 -7.35 9.52
CA THR A 186 -7.24 -6.06 10.02
C THR A 186 -7.61 -4.88 9.12
N ALA A 187 -8.16 -5.10 7.92
CA ALA A 187 -8.70 -4.05 7.07
C ALA A 187 -9.85 -3.25 7.72
N ILE A 188 -10.48 -3.80 8.77
CA ILE A 188 -11.54 -3.12 9.53
C ILE A 188 -11.08 -1.78 10.11
N PHE A 189 -9.80 -1.66 10.47
CA PHE A 189 -9.22 -0.40 10.96
C PHE A 189 -9.29 0.73 9.92
N PHE A 190 -9.45 0.39 8.64
CA PHE A 190 -9.63 1.39 7.59
C PHE A 190 -10.95 2.16 7.72
N LEU A 191 -11.93 1.69 8.50
CA LEU A 191 -13.14 2.47 8.84
C LEU A 191 -12.81 3.82 9.51
N LEU A 192 -11.67 3.92 10.20
CA LEU A 192 -11.22 5.19 10.79
C LEU A 192 -11.08 6.31 9.75
N SER A 193 -10.85 5.97 8.48
CA SER A 193 -10.73 6.94 7.40
C SER A 193 -11.99 7.80 7.23
N TYR A 194 -13.19 7.30 7.53
CA TYR A 194 -14.43 8.10 7.48
C TYR A 194 -14.34 9.33 8.38
N ILE A 195 -13.87 9.15 9.61
CA ILE A 195 -13.84 10.21 10.63
C ILE A 195 -12.63 11.12 10.41
N ILE A 196 -11.49 10.53 10.00
CA ILE A 196 -10.23 11.25 9.77
C ILE A 196 -10.38 12.31 8.67
N ILE A 197 -11.07 12.01 7.57
CA ILE A 197 -11.16 12.92 6.41
C ILE A 197 -12.43 13.77 6.38
N GLU A 198 -13.30 13.63 7.38
CA GLU A 198 -14.56 14.37 7.45
C GLU A 198 -14.37 15.81 7.94
N GLY A 199 -15.03 16.73 7.25
CA GLY A 199 -15.02 18.16 7.57
C GLY A 199 -13.95 18.92 6.79
N ASN A 200 -14.25 20.19 6.52
CA ASN A 200 -13.35 21.09 5.78
C ASN A 200 -12.83 22.24 6.65
N ASP A 201 -13.37 22.41 7.87
CA ASP A 201 -12.92 23.46 8.78
C ASP A 201 -11.55 23.13 9.37
N SER A 202 -10.63 24.09 9.23
CA SER A 202 -9.25 23.96 9.67
C SER A 202 -9.08 23.79 11.18
N ARG A 203 -9.96 24.40 12.00
CA ARG A 203 -9.93 24.26 13.47
C ARG A 203 -10.47 22.91 13.90
N ALA A 204 -11.63 22.51 13.38
CA ALA A 204 -12.19 21.18 13.62
C ALA A 204 -11.20 20.06 13.22
N LEU A 205 -10.54 20.18 12.07
CA LEU A 205 -9.52 19.22 11.63
C LEU A 205 -8.33 19.17 12.61
N LEU A 206 -7.87 20.30 13.15
CA LEU A 206 -6.79 20.33 14.13
C LEU A 206 -7.18 19.63 15.44
N ILE A 207 -8.39 19.90 15.95
CA ILE A 207 -8.93 19.26 17.16
C ILE A 207 -9.00 17.73 16.95
N LYS A 208 -9.54 17.29 15.81
CA LYS A 208 -9.59 15.86 15.45
C LYS A 208 -8.21 15.23 15.45
N LYS A 209 -7.19 15.88 14.87
CA LYS A 209 -5.81 15.36 14.88
C LYS A 209 -5.28 15.14 16.28
N ASN A 210 -5.43 16.15 17.15
CA ASN A 210 -4.95 16.06 18.52
C ASN A 210 -5.70 14.97 19.30
N LEU A 211 -7.01 14.84 19.08
CA LEU A 211 -7.82 13.77 19.67
C LEU A 211 -7.36 12.38 19.21
N PHE A 212 -7.19 12.17 17.90
CA PHE A 212 -6.71 10.90 17.36
C PHE A 212 -5.30 10.57 17.82
N LEU A 213 -4.42 11.57 17.92
CA LEU A 213 -3.07 11.40 18.45
C LEU A 213 -3.12 10.92 19.91
N MET A 214 -3.91 11.59 20.75
CA MET A 214 -4.12 11.20 22.14
C MET A 214 -4.68 9.78 22.25
N LEU A 215 -5.73 9.45 21.49
CA LEU A 215 -6.33 8.12 21.47
C LEU A 215 -5.34 7.04 21.01
N SER A 216 -4.48 7.35 20.04
CA SER A 216 -3.45 6.42 19.55
C SER A 216 -2.40 6.14 20.61
N ILE A 217 -1.97 7.18 21.36
CA ILE A 217 -1.03 7.04 22.47
C ILE A 217 -1.65 6.22 23.61
N LEU A 218 -2.88 6.54 24.03
CA LEU A 218 -3.59 5.80 25.07
C LEU A 218 -3.82 4.33 24.65
N GLY A 219 -4.20 4.11 23.39
CA GLY A 219 -4.35 2.77 22.82
C GLY A 219 -3.04 1.98 22.84
N ALA A 220 -1.93 2.62 22.44
CA ALA A 220 -0.61 2.00 22.48
C ALA A 220 -0.12 1.70 23.91
N MET A 221 -0.41 2.57 24.88
CA MET A 221 0.03 2.40 26.27
C MET A 221 -0.78 1.35 27.02
N TYR A 222 -2.12 1.37 26.88
CA TYR A 222 -3.00 0.59 27.75
C TYR A 222 -3.66 -0.59 27.03
N ILE A 223 -4.12 -0.40 25.79
CA ILE A 223 -4.96 -1.40 25.09
C ILE A 223 -4.10 -2.46 24.40
N ILE A 224 -3.14 -2.03 23.57
CA ILE A 224 -2.34 -2.92 22.73
C ILE A 224 -1.51 -3.94 23.55
N PRO A 225 -0.86 -3.57 24.66
CA PRO A 225 -0.14 -4.54 25.49
C PRO A 225 -1.04 -5.61 26.11
N HIS A 226 -2.31 -5.27 26.42
CA HIS A 226 -3.29 -6.24 26.91
C HIS A 226 -3.75 -7.17 25.80
N LEU A 227 -4.06 -6.63 24.61
CA LEU A 227 -4.41 -7.45 23.43
C LEU A 227 -3.29 -8.41 23.04
N TYR A 228 -2.03 -7.99 23.19
CA TYR A 228 -0.86 -8.84 22.96
C TYR A 228 -0.87 -10.09 23.84
N LYS A 229 -1.17 -9.97 25.14
CA LYS A 229 -1.19 -11.13 26.05
C LYS A 229 -2.16 -12.22 25.56
N PHE A 230 -3.32 -11.83 25.05
CA PHE A 230 -4.29 -12.75 24.47
C PHE A 230 -3.84 -13.40 23.14
N TYR A 231 -3.02 -12.71 22.34
CA TYR A 231 -2.49 -13.21 21.07
C TYR A 231 -1.18 -14.02 21.22
N SER A 232 -0.45 -13.83 22.32
CA SER A 232 0.92 -14.32 22.51
C SER A 232 1.08 -15.84 22.66
N ASN A 233 -0.01 -16.58 22.89
CA ASN A 233 0.02 -18.05 22.93
C ASN A 233 0.47 -18.70 21.60
N ASP A 234 0.32 -17.99 20.46
CA ASP A 234 0.69 -18.49 19.12
C ASP A 234 1.97 -17.84 18.53
N TYR A 235 2.55 -16.77 19.13
CA TYR A 235 3.60 -15.93 18.50
C TYR A 235 4.74 -15.46 19.44
N SER A 236 4.92 -16.11 20.59
CA SER A 236 5.81 -15.68 21.69
C SER A 236 7.27 -15.37 21.31
N ASN A 237 7.78 -15.91 20.19
CA ASN A 237 9.19 -15.77 19.79
C ASN A 237 9.46 -14.75 18.66
N THR A 238 8.46 -13.99 18.17
CA THR A 238 8.63 -13.15 16.96
C THR A 238 8.38 -11.65 17.14
N SER A 239 7.98 -11.20 18.33
CA SER A 239 7.64 -9.79 18.55
C SER A 239 8.72 -9.05 19.34
N VAL A 240 9.48 -8.21 18.64
CA VAL A 240 10.42 -7.24 19.24
C VAL A 240 9.71 -5.89 19.39
N SER A 241 9.60 -5.40 20.63
CA SER A 241 9.14 -4.04 20.92
C SER A 241 10.18 -3.00 20.48
N GLY A 242 9.75 -1.80 20.10
CA GLY A 242 10.65 -0.69 19.75
C GLY A 242 11.17 -0.62 18.31
N GLN A 243 10.74 -1.52 17.41
CA GLN A 243 11.11 -1.43 15.98
C GLN A 243 10.29 -0.40 15.19
N GLY A 244 9.16 0.09 15.74
CA GLY A 244 8.22 0.96 15.03
C GLY A 244 8.61 2.45 14.93
N TYR A 245 9.55 2.93 15.75
CA TYR A 245 9.86 4.37 15.88
C TYR A 245 10.45 4.99 14.62
N LYS A 246 11.34 4.26 13.92
CA LYS A 246 11.98 4.77 12.69
C LYS A 246 10.92 5.09 11.62
N LEU A 247 9.97 4.19 11.44
CA LEU A 247 8.89 4.36 10.47
C LEU A 247 7.89 5.45 10.90
N LEU A 248 7.60 5.57 12.20
CA LEU A 248 6.79 6.66 12.73
C LEU A 248 7.43 8.02 12.44
N PHE A 249 8.72 8.17 12.78
CA PHE A 249 9.47 9.40 12.56
C PHE A 249 9.52 9.76 11.07
N PHE A 250 9.70 8.75 10.21
CA PHE A 250 9.60 8.92 8.77
C PHE A 250 8.25 9.52 8.34
N TYR A 251 7.11 8.97 8.79
CA TYR A 251 5.78 9.52 8.44
C TYR A 251 5.54 10.93 8.98
N ILE A 252 6.04 11.23 10.19
CA ILE A 252 5.96 12.58 10.76
C ILE A 252 6.73 13.58 9.88
N ILE A 253 7.97 13.26 9.48
CA ILE A 253 8.76 14.13 8.60
C ILE A 253 8.06 14.35 7.26
N ILE A 254 7.58 13.28 6.62
CA ILE A 254 6.92 13.40 5.31
C ILE A 254 5.65 14.24 5.43
N SER A 255 4.81 14.00 6.44
CA SER A 255 3.62 14.83 6.68
C SER A 255 3.97 16.29 6.98
N PHE A 256 5.06 16.54 7.70
CA PHE A 256 5.52 17.91 7.98
C PHE A 256 5.98 18.62 6.69
N ILE A 257 6.76 17.95 5.84
CA ILE A 257 7.16 18.49 4.52
C ILE A 257 5.91 18.78 3.67
N LEU A 258 4.97 17.84 3.59
CA LEU A 258 3.71 18.04 2.86
C LEU A 258 2.89 19.21 3.41
N ARG A 259 2.93 19.46 4.73
CA ARG A 259 2.27 20.61 5.35
C ARG A 259 2.85 21.95 4.89
N ILE A 260 4.17 22.03 4.69
CA ILE A 260 4.83 23.25 4.20
C ILE A 260 4.40 23.53 2.75
N ILE A 261 4.21 22.47 1.96
CA ILE A 261 3.87 22.57 0.54
C ILE A 261 2.38 22.86 0.32
N ILE A 262 1.50 22.28 1.14
CA ILE A 262 0.06 22.31 0.90
C ILE A 262 -0.53 23.71 1.07
N ASN A 263 -1.07 24.26 -0.01
CA ASN A 263 -1.83 25.50 0.05
C ASN A 263 -3.31 25.21 0.33
N ARG A 264 -3.72 25.35 1.59
CA ARG A 264 -5.10 25.07 2.06
C ARG A 264 -6.18 25.95 1.41
N LYS A 265 -5.82 27.06 0.75
CA LYS A 265 -6.80 28.03 0.20
C LYS A 265 -7.49 27.58 -1.10
N LYS A 266 -7.04 26.51 -1.77
CA LYS A 266 -7.53 26.18 -3.14
C LYS A 266 -8.00 24.73 -3.38
N LEU A 267 -7.87 23.80 -2.43
CA LEU A 267 -7.85 22.36 -2.79
C LEU A 267 -8.55 21.44 -1.77
N ASN A 268 -9.82 21.09 -2.02
CA ASN A 268 -10.57 20.17 -1.14
C ASN A 268 -10.11 18.70 -1.23
N ASN A 269 -9.61 18.25 -2.39
CA ASN A 269 -9.25 16.84 -2.57
C ASN A 269 -7.86 16.52 -2.01
N GLU A 270 -6.88 17.36 -2.26
CA GLU A 270 -5.49 17.20 -1.82
C GLU A 270 -5.41 17.29 -0.30
N VAL A 271 -6.23 18.15 0.32
CA VAL A 271 -6.40 18.18 1.77
C VAL A 271 -6.95 16.85 2.26
N LYS A 272 -7.99 16.27 1.66
CA LYS A 272 -8.49 14.93 2.06
C LYS A 272 -7.43 13.82 1.92
N ASP A 273 -6.59 13.86 0.88
CA ASP A 273 -5.50 12.87 0.71
C ASP A 273 -4.43 13.07 1.80
N TYR A 274 -4.07 14.31 2.09
CA TYR A 274 -3.17 14.66 3.19
C TYR A 274 -3.71 14.21 4.55
N GLU A 275 -4.96 14.57 4.86
CA GLU A 275 -5.63 14.20 6.12
C GLU A 275 -5.76 12.67 6.24
N GLY A 276 -6.13 11.97 5.17
CA GLY A 276 -6.18 10.50 5.15
C GLY A 276 -4.83 9.84 5.46
N SER A 277 -3.73 10.41 4.98
CA SER A 277 -2.39 9.87 5.23
C SER A 277 -1.95 9.92 6.71
N PHE A 278 -2.58 10.77 7.55
CA PHE A 278 -2.33 10.78 9.00
C PHE A 278 -2.78 9.48 9.69
N GLY A 279 -3.69 8.71 9.09
CA GLY A 279 -4.04 7.40 9.62
C GLY A 279 -2.83 6.47 9.75
N ALA A 280 -1.81 6.64 8.89
CA ALA A 280 -0.55 5.92 9.03
C ALA A 280 0.19 6.33 10.32
N ILE A 281 0.22 7.61 10.68
CA ILE A 281 0.85 8.08 11.93
C ILE A 281 0.11 7.51 13.14
N TYR A 282 -1.22 7.63 13.16
CA TYR A 282 -2.06 7.16 14.27
C TYR A 282 -1.87 5.67 14.54
N LEU A 283 -1.91 4.84 13.50
CA LEU A 283 -1.73 3.40 13.67
C LEU A 283 -0.27 3.02 13.92
N GLN A 284 0.70 3.75 13.35
CA GLN A 284 2.11 3.47 13.59
C GLN A 284 2.54 3.72 15.04
N ILE A 285 1.85 4.60 15.77
CA ILE A 285 2.05 4.74 17.23
C ILE A 285 1.72 3.42 17.94
N GLY A 286 0.68 2.71 17.52
CA GLY A 286 0.37 1.38 18.05
C GLY A 286 1.47 0.34 17.76
N ALA A 287 2.18 0.50 16.64
CA ALA A 287 3.27 -0.39 16.25
C ALA A 287 4.54 -0.25 17.12
N ILE A 288 4.64 0.81 17.92
CA ILE A 288 5.68 0.96 18.95
C ILE A 288 5.53 -0.14 20.02
N SER A 289 4.29 -0.34 20.47
CA SER A 289 3.96 -1.31 21.51
C SER A 289 3.89 -2.74 20.97
N PHE A 290 3.43 -2.93 19.73
CA PHE A 290 3.33 -4.25 19.09
C PHE A 290 3.68 -4.17 17.60
N SER A 291 4.84 -4.69 17.21
CA SER A 291 5.39 -4.53 15.86
C SER A 291 4.46 -5.02 14.74
N LEU A 292 3.65 -6.06 14.97
CA LEU A 292 2.67 -6.55 13.99
C LEU A 292 1.58 -5.52 13.65
N PHE A 293 1.37 -4.52 14.50
CA PHE A 293 0.45 -3.42 14.22
C PHE A 293 0.92 -2.54 13.04
N ALA A 294 2.22 -2.60 12.68
CA ALA A 294 2.73 -1.99 11.45
C ALA A 294 2.03 -2.54 10.19
N ARG A 295 1.49 -3.77 10.23
CA ARG A 295 0.65 -4.31 9.15
C ARG A 295 -0.65 -3.52 8.98
N VAL A 296 -1.23 -3.00 10.07
CA VAL A 296 -2.43 -2.16 10.00
C VAL A 296 -2.10 -0.78 9.42
N THR A 297 -0.90 -0.27 9.67
CA THR A 297 -0.44 1.01 9.10
C THR A 297 -0.47 1.01 7.56
N ARG A 298 -0.17 -0.13 6.92
CA ARG A 298 -0.11 -0.31 5.46
C ARG A 298 -1.35 0.18 4.72
N TYR A 299 -2.54 0.05 5.31
CA TYR A 299 -3.80 0.49 4.67
C TYR A 299 -3.82 2.00 4.40
N PHE A 300 -3.21 2.79 5.29
CA PHE A 300 -3.17 4.25 5.18
C PHE A 300 -1.91 4.74 4.45
N GLU A 301 -0.83 3.95 4.47
CA GLU A 301 0.41 4.27 3.75
C GLU A 301 0.20 4.38 2.24
N LEU A 302 -0.70 3.59 1.65
CA LEU A 302 -1.06 3.72 0.23
C LEU A 302 -1.57 5.12 -0.11
N ILE A 303 -2.15 5.86 0.84
CA ILE A 303 -2.65 7.21 0.60
C ILE A 303 -1.49 8.18 0.28
N TYR A 304 -0.26 7.92 0.78
CA TYR A 304 0.92 8.71 0.41
C TYR A 304 1.24 8.65 -1.09
N THR A 305 0.88 7.56 -1.78
CA THR A 305 1.03 7.44 -3.23
C THR A 305 0.16 8.43 -4.02
N LEU A 306 -0.84 9.05 -3.36
CA LEU A 306 -1.63 10.16 -3.91
C LEU A 306 -1.26 11.50 -3.28
N SER A 307 -1.14 11.58 -1.95
CA SER A 307 -0.93 12.85 -1.27
C SER A 307 0.37 13.52 -1.69
N ILE A 308 1.47 12.75 -1.81
CA ILE A 308 2.78 13.27 -2.21
C ILE A 308 2.76 13.83 -3.63
N PRO A 309 2.45 13.05 -4.69
CA PRO A 309 2.47 13.57 -6.05
C PRO A 309 1.44 14.67 -6.29
N ASN A 310 0.25 14.60 -5.68
CA ASN A 310 -0.78 15.61 -5.90
C ASN A 310 -0.45 16.95 -5.24
N ILE A 311 0.08 16.94 -4.01
CA ILE A 311 0.45 18.16 -3.28
C ILE A 311 1.70 18.80 -3.91
N THR A 312 2.70 17.99 -4.27
CA THR A 312 3.94 18.49 -4.87
C THR A 312 3.71 19.09 -6.25
N TYR A 313 2.83 18.50 -7.07
CA TYR A 313 2.53 18.99 -8.41
C TYR A 313 1.88 20.39 -8.42
N GLU A 314 1.10 20.71 -7.40
CA GLU A 314 0.44 22.01 -7.22
C GLU A 314 1.38 23.11 -6.70
N SER A 315 2.59 22.74 -6.28
CA SER A 315 3.56 23.71 -5.77
C SER A 315 4.19 24.54 -6.88
N LYS A 316 4.49 25.82 -6.57
CA LYS A 316 5.34 26.68 -7.43
C LYS A 316 6.71 26.03 -7.69
N TYR A 317 7.26 25.32 -6.69
CA TYR A 317 8.56 24.66 -6.77
C TYR A 317 8.44 23.16 -7.05
N ARG A 318 7.41 22.73 -7.81
CA ARG A 318 7.11 21.32 -8.07
C ARG A 318 8.31 20.47 -8.49
N LYS A 319 9.18 20.97 -9.38
CA LYS A 319 10.35 20.22 -9.88
C LYS A 319 11.33 19.89 -8.75
N PHE A 320 11.59 20.87 -7.89
CA PHE A 320 12.45 20.71 -6.72
C PHE A 320 11.86 19.67 -5.75
N TYR A 321 10.58 19.78 -5.39
CA TYR A 321 9.95 18.83 -4.47
C TYR A 321 9.85 17.41 -5.06
N ILE A 322 9.53 17.28 -6.35
CA ILE A 322 9.52 15.98 -7.04
C ILE A 322 10.92 15.34 -6.96
N PHE A 323 11.98 16.11 -7.20
CA PHE A 323 13.35 15.63 -7.08
C PHE A 323 13.70 15.16 -5.65
N ILE A 324 13.37 15.97 -4.63
CA ILE A 324 13.61 15.60 -3.22
C ILE A 324 12.87 14.32 -2.84
N PHE A 325 11.57 14.21 -3.17
CA PHE A 325 10.83 12.98 -2.89
C PHE A 325 11.35 11.80 -3.71
N ALA A 326 11.80 12.01 -4.95
CA ALA A 326 12.41 10.95 -5.74
C ALA A 326 13.67 10.40 -5.06
N LEU A 327 14.54 11.25 -4.51
CA LEU A 327 15.70 10.81 -3.74
C LEU A 327 15.31 10.04 -2.48
N ILE A 328 14.36 10.56 -1.69
CA ILE A 328 13.90 9.92 -0.45
C ILE A 328 13.35 8.51 -0.71
N PHE A 329 12.42 8.36 -1.67
CA PHE A 329 11.81 7.07 -1.95
C PHE A 329 12.73 6.11 -2.70
N SER A 330 13.73 6.61 -3.43
CA SER A 330 14.79 5.78 -3.99
C SER A 330 15.68 5.20 -2.88
N ALA A 331 16.07 6.03 -1.92
CA ALA A 331 16.86 5.58 -0.77
C ALA A 331 16.09 4.54 0.06
N LEU A 332 14.79 4.75 0.29
CA LEU A 332 13.94 3.77 0.96
C LEU A 332 13.80 2.47 0.18
N TYR A 333 13.63 2.55 -1.14
CA TYR A 333 13.54 1.36 -1.97
C TYR A 333 14.84 0.54 -1.92
N ILE A 334 16.01 1.21 -2.04
CA ILE A 334 17.31 0.56 -1.92
C ILE A 334 17.49 -0.05 -0.53
N TYR A 335 17.15 0.68 0.53
CA TYR A 335 17.18 0.15 1.91
C TYR A 335 16.30 -1.10 2.05
N GLY A 336 15.10 -1.10 1.47
CA GLY A 336 14.21 -2.26 1.45
C GLY A 336 14.81 -3.46 0.70
N LEU A 337 15.51 -3.23 -0.41
CA LEU A 337 16.18 -4.28 -1.16
C LEU A 337 17.40 -4.85 -0.42
N VAL A 338 18.15 -4.02 0.31
CA VAL A 338 19.33 -4.44 1.08
C VAL A 338 18.93 -5.22 2.33
N THR A 339 17.86 -4.78 3.02
CA THR A 339 17.36 -5.48 4.21
C THR A 339 16.59 -6.75 3.88
N ASP A 340 16.02 -6.82 2.68
CA ASP A 340 15.29 -7.96 2.11
C ASP A 340 14.30 -8.64 3.08
N GLY A 341 13.55 -7.86 3.85
CA GLY A 341 12.60 -8.39 4.84
C GLY A 341 11.46 -9.23 4.24
N CYS A 342 11.31 -9.24 2.91
CA CYS A 342 10.33 -10.04 2.19
C CYS A 342 10.95 -11.28 1.51
N GLN A 343 12.27 -11.44 1.51
CA GLN A 343 12.99 -12.51 0.80
C GLN A 343 12.66 -12.54 -0.70
N ILE A 344 12.76 -11.37 -1.34
CA ILE A 344 12.55 -11.21 -2.79
C ILE A 344 13.86 -10.93 -3.53
N VAL A 345 14.99 -10.84 -2.84
CA VAL A 345 16.31 -10.56 -3.44
C VAL A 345 17.23 -11.79 -3.27
N PRO A 346 17.84 -12.33 -4.34
CA PRO A 346 17.78 -11.87 -5.73
C PRO A 346 16.42 -12.14 -6.38
N PHE A 347 16.12 -11.37 -7.45
CA PHE A 347 14.97 -11.71 -8.30
C PHE A 347 15.29 -13.00 -9.05
N GLU A 348 14.45 -13.99 -8.86
CA GLU A 348 14.47 -15.25 -9.61
C GLU A 348 13.33 -15.25 -10.62
N SER A 349 13.66 -15.46 -11.90
CA SER A 349 12.64 -15.59 -12.93
C SER A 349 12.06 -17.00 -12.93
N PHE A 350 10.83 -17.17 -13.39
CA PHE A 350 10.29 -18.51 -13.63
C PHE A 350 10.89 -19.22 -14.85
N LEU A 351 11.59 -18.49 -15.72
CA LEU A 351 12.21 -19.02 -16.94
C LEU A 351 13.56 -19.70 -16.68
N THR A 352 14.15 -19.42 -15.52
CA THR A 352 15.40 -19.98 -14.99
C THR A 352 15.07 -20.91 -13.85
#